data_AF-A0A2X3KBX1-F1
#
_entry.id   AF-A0A2X3KBX1-F1
#
_cell.length_a   1.000
_cell.length_b   1.000
_cell.length_c   1.000
_cell.angle_alpha   90.00
_cell.angle_beta   90.00
_cell.angle_gamma   90.00
#
_symmetry.space_group_name_H-M   'P 1'
#
loop_
_entity.id
_entity.type
_entity.pdbx_description
1 polymer ?
#
loop_
_entity_poly.entity_id
_entity_poly.type
_entity_poly.pdbx_seq_one_letter_code
_entity_poly.pdbx_strand_id
1 'polypeptide(L)'
;MGEVFSEAGKQLRAQVDEALRVYYALDPDALAQLDVLAKQPDRIWWSTLAKSNLTFFKFGALNNRHTPPAVLAAEIDPEWWIVAMNNPRFPVDVLKARLKRDPLLALELVNPELDLVRQLALNGKTRAIREQAMRKLDELY
;
A
#
# COMPACT_ATOMS: atom_id res chain seq x y z
N MET A 1 -1.50 19.56 -21.09
CA MET A 1 -1.40 18.13 -21.46
C MET A 1 -2.23 17.36 -20.46
N GLY A 2 -3.48 17.06 -20.81
CA GLY A 2 -4.35 16.22 -19.97
C GLY A 2 -3.99 14.76 -20.22
N GLU A 3 -3.76 14.00 -19.15
CA GLU A 3 -3.57 12.56 -19.24
C GLU A 3 -4.84 11.94 -19.84
N VAL A 4 -4.75 11.48 -21.09
CA VAL A 4 -5.81 10.69 -21.73
C VAL A 4 -5.74 9.30 -21.13
N PHE A 5 -6.51 9.07 -20.07
CA PHE A 5 -6.61 7.77 -19.43
C PHE A 5 -7.45 6.82 -20.29
N SER A 6 -7.00 5.57 -20.39
CA SER A 6 -7.74 4.48 -21.03
C SER A 6 -9.10 4.27 -20.39
N GLU A 7 -10.08 3.83 -21.18
CA GLU A 7 -11.46 3.56 -20.71
C GLU A 7 -11.50 2.57 -19.52
N ALA A 8 -10.56 1.62 -19.49
CA ALA A 8 -10.38 0.69 -18.39
C ALA A 8 -10.07 1.37 -17.04
N GLY A 9 -9.30 2.47 -17.05
CA GLY A 9 -8.96 3.23 -15.83
C GLY A 9 -10.18 3.93 -15.23
N LYS A 10 -11.03 4.50 -16.08
CA LYS A 10 -12.30 5.15 -15.67
C LYS A 10 -13.29 4.13 -15.11
N GLN A 11 -13.40 2.98 -15.76
CA GLN A 11 -14.26 1.88 -15.30
C GLN A 11 -13.83 1.35 -13.92
N LEU A 12 -12.52 1.28 -13.66
CA LEU A 12 -12.02 0.80 -12.37
C LEU A 12 -12.19 1.81 -11.23
N ARG A 13 -12.09 3.12 -11.50
CA ARG A 13 -12.41 4.16 -10.51
C ARG A 13 -13.88 4.08 -10.09
N ALA A 14 -14.79 3.97 -11.05
CA ALA A 14 -16.22 3.86 -10.78
C ALA A 14 -16.55 2.62 -9.92
N GLN A 15 -15.93 1.48 -10.20
CA GLN A 15 -16.09 0.27 -9.39
C GLN A 15 -15.63 0.43 -7.95
N VAL A 16 -14.49 1.10 -7.73
CA VAL A 16 -14.02 1.37 -6.37
C VAL A 16 -14.93 2.38 -5.68
N ASP A 17 -15.37 3.43 -6.37
CA ASP A 17 -16.33 4.40 -5.81
C ASP A 17 -17.63 3.72 -5.36
N GLU A 18 -18.20 2.86 -6.19
CA GLU A 18 -19.41 2.08 -5.88
C GLU A 18 -19.20 1.15 -4.68
N ALA A 19 -18.09 0.41 -4.65
CA ALA A 19 -17.76 -0.45 -3.51
C ALA A 19 -17.60 0.33 -2.20
N LEU A 20 -16.97 1.52 -2.24
CA LEU A 20 -16.84 2.39 -1.08
C LEU A 20 -18.19 2.94 -0.62
N ARG A 21 -19.08 3.32 -1.55
CA ARG A 21 -20.44 3.76 -1.21
C ARG A 21 -21.27 2.66 -0.56
N VAL A 22 -21.14 1.42 -1.02
CA VAL A 22 -21.79 0.26 -0.37
C VAL A 22 -21.23 0.06 1.02
N TYR A 23 -19.90 0.12 1.18
CA TYR A 23 -19.25 -0.08 2.47
C TYR A 23 -19.65 1.00 3.49
N TYR A 24 -19.69 2.25 3.06
CA TYR A 24 -20.02 3.41 3.88
C TYR A 24 -21.48 3.86 3.76
N ALA A 25 -22.40 2.96 3.38
CA ALA A 25 -23.80 3.31 3.14
C ALA A 25 -24.50 3.96 4.35
N LEU A 26 -24.00 3.71 5.57
CA LEU A 26 -24.52 4.25 6.83
C LEU A 26 -23.66 5.39 7.41
N ASP A 27 -22.63 5.82 6.69
CA ASP A 27 -21.72 6.90 7.10
C ASP A 27 -21.90 8.11 6.17
N PRO A 28 -22.74 9.08 6.55
CA PRO A 28 -23.04 10.22 5.70
C PRO A 28 -21.81 11.11 5.44
N ASP A 29 -20.86 11.17 6.37
CA ASP A 29 -19.64 11.97 6.22
C ASP A 29 -18.71 11.34 5.18
N ALA A 30 -18.57 10.00 5.20
CA ALA A 30 -17.82 9.28 4.18
C ALA A 30 -18.47 9.40 2.79
N LEU A 31 -19.80 9.33 2.69
CA LEU A 31 -20.51 9.54 1.43
C LEU A 31 -20.33 10.97 0.89
N ALA A 32 -20.42 11.98 1.76
CA ALA A 32 -20.17 13.37 1.37
C ALA A 32 -18.73 13.58 0.88
N GLN A 33 -17.75 12.91 1.50
CA GLN A 33 -16.37 12.91 1.01
C GLN A 33 -16.27 12.29 -0.38
N LEU A 34 -16.94 11.16 -0.65
CA LEU A 34 -16.98 10.54 -1.98
C LEU A 34 -17.62 11.45 -3.02
N ASP A 35 -18.67 12.20 -2.68
CA ASP A 35 -19.32 13.15 -3.59
C ASP A 35 -18.40 14.33 -3.96
N VAL A 36 -17.60 14.82 -3.00
CA VAL A 36 -16.57 15.83 -3.28
C VAL A 36 -15.47 15.24 -4.17
N LEU A 37 -15.03 14.03 -3.85
CA LEU A 37 -13.99 13.32 -4.57
C LEU A 37 -14.39 12.94 -6.00
N ALA A 38 -15.66 12.65 -6.27
CA ALA A 38 -16.16 12.33 -7.61
C ALA A 38 -15.85 13.42 -8.64
N LYS A 39 -15.73 14.68 -8.21
CA LYS A 39 -15.42 15.84 -9.06
C LYS A 39 -13.92 16.08 -9.25
N GLN A 40 -13.08 15.36 -8.50
CA GLN A 40 -11.62 15.54 -8.51
C GLN A 40 -10.97 14.70 -9.62
N PRO A 41 -9.80 15.13 -10.14
CA PRO A 41 -9.00 14.31 -11.03
C PRO A 41 -8.46 13.07 -10.32
N ASP A 42 -8.18 12.00 -11.07
CA ASP A 42 -7.75 10.70 -10.55
C ASP A 42 -6.56 10.80 -9.59
N ARG A 43 -5.56 11.65 -9.89
CA ARG A 43 -4.41 11.87 -9.01
C ARG A 43 -4.85 12.30 -7.59
N ILE A 44 -5.77 13.26 -7.51
CA ILE A 44 -6.29 13.77 -6.23
C ILE A 44 -7.20 12.72 -5.59
N TRP A 45 -7.98 12.00 -6.38
CA TRP A 45 -8.85 10.93 -5.91
C TRP A 45 -8.04 9.82 -5.21
N TRP A 46 -7.08 9.22 -5.91
CA TRP A 46 -6.23 8.16 -5.38
C TRP A 46 -5.36 8.61 -4.20
N SER A 47 -4.78 9.82 -4.26
CA SER A 47 -4.02 10.38 -3.14
C SER A 47 -4.90 10.56 -1.91
N THR A 48 -6.14 11.01 -2.09
CA THR A 48 -7.06 11.19 -0.96
C THR A 48 -7.50 9.87 -0.36
N LEU A 49 -7.73 8.84 -1.18
CA LEU A 49 -8.01 7.50 -0.67
C LEU A 49 -6.82 6.93 0.13
N ALA A 50 -5.60 7.06 -0.39
CA ALA A 50 -4.39 6.51 0.24
C ALA A 50 -4.07 7.15 1.60
N LYS A 51 -4.30 8.47 1.75
CA LYS A 51 -4.01 9.23 2.98
C LYS A 51 -5.19 9.31 3.98
N SER A 52 -6.38 8.83 3.59
CA SER A 52 -7.58 8.97 4.41
C SER A 52 -7.50 8.13 5.66
N ASN A 53 -7.98 8.62 6.81
CA ASN A 53 -8.12 7.81 8.02
C ASN A 53 -9.21 6.73 7.91
N LEU A 54 -10.02 6.76 6.85
CA LEU A 54 -11.02 5.73 6.58
C LEU A 54 -10.34 4.46 6.04
N THR A 55 -10.38 3.39 6.83
CA THR A 55 -9.76 2.09 6.51
C THR A 55 -10.07 1.58 5.10
N PHE A 56 -11.32 1.69 4.65
CA PHE A 56 -11.70 1.15 3.35
C PHE A 56 -11.32 2.07 2.20
N PHE A 57 -11.14 3.37 2.45
CA PHE A 57 -10.52 4.26 1.47
C PHE A 57 -9.08 3.82 1.20
N LYS A 58 -8.30 3.56 2.25
CA LYS A 58 -6.93 3.03 2.11
C LYS A 58 -6.91 1.72 1.35
N PHE A 59 -7.80 0.78 1.70
CA PHE A 59 -7.90 -0.49 0.98
C PHE A 59 -8.33 -0.31 -0.48
N GLY A 60 -9.21 0.65 -0.78
CA GLY A 60 -9.59 1.00 -2.15
C GLY A 60 -8.39 1.44 -2.99
N ALA A 61 -7.50 2.26 -2.42
CA ALA A 61 -6.24 2.63 -3.06
C ALA A 61 -5.25 1.46 -3.16
N LEU A 62 -5.04 0.69 -2.08
CA LEU A 62 -4.04 -0.38 -2.05
C LEU A 62 -4.39 -1.58 -2.96
N ASN A 63 -5.67 -1.94 -3.05
CA ASN A 63 -6.10 -3.12 -3.81
C ASN A 63 -6.30 -2.85 -5.30
N ASN A 64 -6.10 -1.62 -5.75
CA ASN A 64 -6.33 -1.21 -7.12
C ASN A 64 -5.01 -1.01 -7.89
N ARG A 65 -4.86 -1.73 -9.01
CA ARG A 65 -3.65 -1.71 -9.83
C ARG A 65 -3.45 -0.39 -10.59
N HIS A 66 -4.47 0.46 -10.69
CA HIS A 66 -4.40 1.79 -11.30
C HIS A 66 -4.07 2.90 -10.32
N THR A 67 -4.00 2.61 -9.02
CA THR A 67 -3.44 3.56 -8.06
C THR A 67 -1.98 3.82 -8.44
N PRO A 68 -1.58 5.08 -8.71
CA PRO A 68 -0.22 5.37 -9.12
C PRO A 68 0.78 4.93 -8.04
N PRO A 69 1.86 4.21 -8.39
CA PRO A 69 2.87 3.79 -7.42
C PRO A 69 3.48 4.96 -6.64
N ALA A 70 3.62 6.13 -7.27
CA ALA A 70 4.09 7.35 -6.62
C ALA A 70 3.14 7.86 -5.52
N VAL A 71 1.83 7.64 -5.67
CA VAL A 71 0.84 7.97 -4.63
C VAL A 71 1.02 7.02 -3.45
N LEU A 72 1.10 5.72 -3.69
CA LEU A 72 1.35 4.74 -2.63
C LEU A 72 2.68 4.99 -1.91
N ALA A 73 3.73 5.34 -2.66
CA ALA A 73 5.03 5.65 -2.08
C ALA A 73 5.04 6.89 -1.17
N ALA A 74 4.18 7.88 -1.47
CA ALA A 74 4.16 9.18 -0.79
C ALA A 74 3.14 9.25 0.36
N GLU A 75 1.98 8.61 0.21
CA GLU A 75 0.80 8.86 1.05
C GLU A 75 0.50 7.72 2.05
N ILE A 76 1.20 6.59 1.97
CA ILE A 76 1.01 5.50 2.94
C ILE A 76 1.54 5.92 4.30
N ASP A 77 0.63 5.92 5.28
CA ASP A 77 0.97 6.17 6.67
C ASP A 77 2.04 5.18 7.18
N PRO A 78 2.94 5.63 8.07
CA PRO A 78 3.96 4.79 8.69
C PRO A 78 3.45 3.42 9.20
N GLU A 79 2.28 3.43 9.85
CA GLU A 79 1.65 2.26 10.47
C GLU A 79 1.07 1.27 9.44
N TRP A 80 0.82 1.73 8.21
CA TRP A 80 0.21 0.93 7.14
C TRP A 80 1.22 0.26 6.22
N TRP A 81 2.52 0.55 6.35
CA TRP A 81 3.54 0.00 5.46
C TRP A 81 3.58 -1.53 5.47
N ILE A 82 3.48 -2.18 6.63
CA ILE A 82 3.50 -3.64 6.69
C ILE A 82 2.27 -4.25 6.02
N VAL A 83 1.09 -3.66 6.24
CA VAL A 83 -0.15 -4.09 5.57
C VAL A 83 -0.03 -3.93 4.06
N ALA A 84 0.46 -2.78 3.61
CA ALA A 84 0.64 -2.48 2.19
C ALA A 84 1.68 -3.40 1.55
N MET A 85 2.84 -3.60 2.17
CA MET A 85 3.93 -4.41 1.63
C MET A 85 3.60 -5.91 1.58
N ASN A 86 2.69 -6.38 2.43
CA ASN A 86 2.17 -7.76 2.36
C ASN A 86 1.01 -7.93 1.36
N ASN A 87 0.55 -6.86 0.71
CA ASN A 87 -0.47 -6.96 -0.33
C ASN A 87 0.14 -7.50 -1.64
N PRO A 88 -0.35 -8.61 -2.22
CA PRO A 88 0.16 -9.16 -3.47
C PRO A 88 0.05 -8.21 -4.67
N ARG A 89 -0.80 -7.19 -4.59
CA ARG A 89 -0.99 -6.16 -5.63
C ARG A 89 -0.11 -4.93 -5.42
N PHE A 90 0.68 -4.88 -4.34
CA PHE A 90 1.53 -3.75 -4.05
C PHE A 90 2.63 -3.60 -5.11
N PRO A 91 2.92 -2.37 -5.59
CA PRO A 91 3.94 -2.19 -6.63
C PRO A 91 5.32 -2.66 -6.16
N VAL A 92 5.91 -3.60 -6.91
CA VAL A 92 7.20 -4.22 -6.57
C VAL A 92 8.34 -3.21 -6.54
N ASP A 93 8.29 -2.19 -7.38
CA ASP A 93 9.24 -1.08 -7.41
C ASP A 93 9.19 -0.24 -6.12
N VAL A 94 7.98 0.05 -5.63
CA VAL A 94 7.78 0.76 -4.34
C VAL A 94 8.24 -0.10 -3.18
N LEU A 95 7.89 -1.40 -3.18
CA LEU A 95 8.35 -2.38 -2.19
C LEU A 95 9.88 -2.40 -2.10
N LYS A 96 10.57 -2.57 -3.25
CA LYS A 96 12.03 -2.62 -3.32
C LYS A 96 12.67 -1.29 -2.90
N ALA A 97 12.11 -0.16 -3.33
CA ALA A 97 12.60 1.15 -2.93
C ALA A 97 12.47 1.37 -1.42
N ARG A 98 11.38 0.88 -0.81
CA ARG A 98 11.15 0.95 0.63
C ARG A 98 12.13 0.05 1.39
N LEU A 99 12.28 -1.22 0.99
CA LEU A 99 13.23 -2.16 1.60
C LEU A 99 14.68 -1.71 1.47
N LYS A 100 15.06 -1.02 0.39
CA LYS A 100 16.40 -0.43 0.26
C LYS A 100 16.65 0.68 1.30
N ARG A 101 15.61 1.45 1.65
CA ARG A 101 15.70 2.53 2.65
C ARG A 101 15.65 1.98 4.07
N ASP A 102 14.82 0.97 4.29
CA ASP A 102 14.64 0.30 5.57
C ASP A 102 14.59 -1.23 5.41
N PRO A 103 15.76 -1.89 5.43
CA PRO A 103 15.85 -3.34 5.30
C PRO A 103 15.16 -4.11 6.41
N LEU A 104 14.98 -3.51 7.60
CA LEU A 104 14.44 -4.21 8.77
C LEU A 104 12.98 -4.60 8.58
N LEU A 105 12.24 -3.86 7.76
CA LEU A 105 10.86 -4.17 7.39
C LEU A 105 10.71 -5.56 6.78
N ALA A 106 11.78 -6.11 6.16
CA ALA A 106 11.77 -7.47 5.64
C ALA A 106 11.47 -8.52 6.73
N LEU A 107 11.83 -8.27 7.98
CA LEU A 107 11.60 -9.21 9.08
C LEU A 107 10.12 -9.31 9.47
N GLU A 108 9.31 -8.33 9.09
CA GLU A 108 7.88 -8.25 9.37
C GLU A 108 7.00 -8.69 8.20
N LEU A 109 7.59 -8.96 7.02
CA LEU A 109 6.84 -9.46 5.88
C LEU A 109 6.46 -10.93 6.05
N VAL A 110 5.29 -11.28 5.53
CA VAL A 110 4.79 -12.67 5.47
C VAL A 110 5.65 -13.49 4.51
N ASN A 111 6.03 -12.90 3.36
CA ASN A 111 6.88 -13.53 2.36
C ASN A 111 8.05 -12.60 1.95
N PRO A 112 9.10 -12.48 2.79
CA PRO A 112 10.21 -11.58 2.51
C PRO A 112 11.17 -12.12 1.44
N GLU A 113 11.98 -11.22 0.85
CA GLU A 113 13.11 -11.63 0.02
C GLU A 113 14.14 -12.37 0.88
N LEU A 114 14.30 -13.67 0.64
CA LEU A 114 15.05 -14.57 1.52
C LEU A 114 16.54 -14.19 1.61
N ASP A 115 17.14 -13.69 0.53
CA ASP A 115 18.52 -13.20 0.55
C ASP A 115 18.70 -11.95 1.41
N LEU A 116 17.68 -11.09 1.50
CA LEU A 116 17.70 -9.92 2.38
C LEU A 116 17.67 -10.36 3.85
N VAL A 117 16.82 -11.34 4.19
CA VAL A 117 16.76 -11.90 5.55
C VAL A 117 18.09 -12.59 5.91
N ARG A 118 18.70 -13.35 4.99
CA ARG A 118 20.05 -13.94 5.17
C ARG A 118 21.11 -12.87 5.44
N GLN A 119 21.10 -11.77 4.69
CA GLN A 119 22.04 -10.66 4.91
C GLN A 119 21.85 -10.03 6.29
N LEU A 120 20.61 -9.88 6.76
CA LEU A 120 20.33 -9.37 8.11
C LEU A 120 20.79 -10.34 9.21
N ALA A 121 20.67 -11.65 9.01
CA ALA A 121 21.17 -12.65 9.95
C ALA A 121 22.70 -12.61 10.08
N LEU A 122 23.42 -12.45 8.95
CA LEU A 122 24.88 -12.41 8.92
C LEU A 122 25.44 -11.06 9.38
N ASN A 123 24.89 -9.96 8.87
CA ASN A 123 25.49 -8.62 8.95
C ASN A 123 24.62 -7.61 9.70
N GLY A 124 23.55 -8.05 10.38
CA GLY A 124 22.67 -7.18 11.15
C GLY A 124 23.45 -6.34 12.17
N LYS A 125 23.15 -5.03 12.24
CA LYS A 125 23.92 -4.06 13.05
C LYS A 125 23.98 -4.43 14.52
N THR A 126 22.91 -5.03 15.05
CA THR A 126 22.81 -5.45 16.45
C THR A 126 22.61 -6.95 16.53
N ARG A 127 22.96 -7.52 17.69
CA ARG A 127 22.67 -8.93 18.00
C ARG A 127 21.18 -9.25 17.90
N ALA A 128 20.32 -8.35 18.38
CA ALA A 128 18.87 -8.52 18.32
C ALA A 128 18.34 -8.61 16.88
N ILE A 129 18.85 -7.78 15.96
CA ILE A 129 18.48 -7.86 14.53
C ILE A 129 18.90 -9.21 13.94
N ARG A 130 20.13 -9.67 14.22
CA ARG A 130 20.63 -10.95 13.73
C ARG A 130 19.78 -12.12 14.26
N GLU A 131 19.46 -12.12 15.56
CA GLU A 131 18.62 -13.15 16.19
C GLU A 131 17.17 -13.14 15.68
N GLN A 132 16.60 -11.97 15.40
CA GLN A 132 15.28 -11.88 14.77
C GLN A 132 15.32 -12.40 13.33
N ALA A 133 16.35 -12.07 12.56
CA ALA A 133 16.52 -12.56 11.20
C ALA A 133 16.72 -14.08 11.13
N MET A 134 17.50 -14.66 12.06
CA MET A 134 17.65 -16.12 12.16
C MET A 134 16.31 -16.81 12.46
N ARG A 135 15.56 -16.32 13.46
CA ARG A 135 14.20 -16.82 13.74
C ARG A 135 13.28 -16.72 12.52
N LYS A 136 13.35 -15.60 11.79
CA LYS A 136 12.57 -15.43 10.57
C LYS A 136 12.96 -16.43 9.47
N LEU A 137 14.24 -16.78 9.34
CA LEU A 137 14.66 -17.84 8.41
C LEU A 137 14.12 -19.20 8.84
N ASP A 138 14.16 -19.51 10.14
CA ASP A 138 13.62 -20.76 10.68
C ASP A 138 12.10 -20.88 10.46
N GLU A 139 11.35 -19.77 10.48
CA GLU A 139 9.91 -19.74 10.16
C GLU A 139 9.60 -19.99 8.67
N LEU A 140 10.57 -19.74 7.78
CA LEU A 140 10.40 -19.86 6.33
C LEU A 140 10.81 -21.24 5.80
N TYR A 141 11.43 -22.09 6.62
CA TYR A 141 11.87 -23.45 6.31
C TYR A 141 11.01 -24.51 7.01
#